data_AF-K5W3I7-F1
#
_entry.id   AF-K5W3I7-F1
#
_cell.length_a   1.000
_cell.length_b   1.000
_cell.length_c   1.000
_cell.angle_alpha   90.00
_cell.angle_beta   90.00
_cell.angle_gamma   90.00
#
_symmetry.space_group_name_H-M   'P 1'
#
loop_
_entity.id
_entity.type
_entity.pdbx_description
1 polymer ?
#
loop_
_entity_poly.entity_id
_entity_poly.type
_entity_poly.pdbx_seq_one_letter_code
_entity_poly.pdbx_strand_id
1 'polypeptide(L)'
;MSAPPAELKLVTYRYGDNTVYVRAPPTYKAAIELARKTYSELKYAPEDCFKFRIRIQAKGRSDWITLLVGPHAWTEIIGGIPCYEIIDVDLENAS
;
A
#
# COMPACT_ATOMS: atom_id res chain seq x y z
N MET A 1 -9.50 -31.12 -8.33
CA MET A 1 -9.58 -30.35 -7.06
C MET A 1 -9.32 -28.90 -7.41
N SER A 2 -10.32 -28.02 -7.30
CA SER A 2 -10.11 -26.59 -7.50
C SER A 2 -9.28 -26.06 -6.33
N ALA A 3 -8.25 -25.26 -6.62
CA ALA A 3 -7.48 -24.59 -5.58
C ALA A 3 -8.44 -23.75 -4.72
N PRO A 4 -8.23 -23.68 -3.38
CA PRO A 4 -9.01 -22.77 -2.56
C PRO A 4 -8.89 -21.35 -3.14
N PRO A 5 -9.99 -20.57 -3.19
CA PRO A 5 -9.92 -19.21 -3.68
C PRO A 5 -8.83 -18.48 -2.89
N ALA A 6 -7.91 -17.83 -3.59
CA ALA A 6 -6.83 -17.06 -2.96
C ALA A 6 -7.44 -16.17 -1.88
N GLU A 7 -7.02 -16.37 -0.63
CA GLU A 7 -7.60 -15.67 0.49
C GLU A 7 -7.60 -14.16 0.22
N LEU A 8 -8.76 -13.53 0.45
CA LEU A 8 -8.91 -12.09 0.24
C LEU A 8 -8.04 -11.35 1.25
N LYS A 9 -6.86 -10.92 0.81
CA LYS A 9 -5.97 -10.11 1.63
C LYS A 9 -6.50 -8.68 1.73
N LEU A 10 -6.82 -8.26 2.94
CA LEU A 10 -7.23 -6.89 3.26
C LEU A 10 -6.05 -6.11 3.83
N VAL A 11 -5.96 -4.83 3.52
CA VAL A 11 -4.96 -3.88 4.03
C VAL A 11 -5.65 -2.58 4.40
N THR A 12 -5.00 -1.78 5.22
CA THR A 12 -5.48 -0.44 5.58
C THR A 12 -4.74 0.57 4.73
N TYR A 13 -5.44 1.31 3.88
CA TYR A 13 -4.86 2.51 3.26
C TYR A 13 -4.95 3.66 4.26
N ARG A 14 -3.90 4.47 4.35
CA ARG A 14 -3.89 5.72 5.12
C ARG A 14 -3.39 6.87 4.27
N TYR A 15 -4.11 7.99 4.26
CA TYR A 15 -3.69 9.26 3.66
C TYR A 15 -4.06 10.40 4.61
N GLY A 16 -3.05 11.09 5.15
CA GLY A 16 -3.24 12.03 6.26
C GLY A 16 -3.90 11.33 7.46
N ASP A 17 -5.01 11.89 7.94
CA ASP A 17 -5.80 11.31 9.05
C ASP A 17 -6.88 10.31 8.58
N ASN A 18 -7.05 10.14 7.26
CA ASN A 18 -8.07 9.26 6.70
C ASN A 18 -7.53 7.84 6.54
N THR A 19 -8.30 6.85 7.02
CA THR A 19 -7.97 5.43 6.86
C THR A 19 -9.15 4.64 6.31
N VAL A 20 -8.88 3.63 5.50
CA VAL A 20 -9.91 2.72 4.98
C VAL A 20 -9.38 1.31 4.78
N TYR A 21 -10.22 0.31 5.03
CA TYR A 21 -9.91 -1.07 4.65
C TYR A 21 -10.20 -1.29 3.17
N VAL A 22 -9.21 -1.83 2.47
CA VAL A 22 -9.31 -2.16 1.05
C VAL A 22 -8.73 -3.54 0.79
N ARG A 23 -9.08 -4.14 -0.36
CA ARG A 23 -8.36 -5.31 -0.83
C ARG A 23 -6.94 -4.91 -1.22
N ALA A 24 -5.97 -5.73 -0.84
CA ALA A 24 -4.58 -5.54 -1.23
C ALA A 24 -4.50 -5.48 -2.76
N PRO A 25 -4.05 -4.36 -3.34
CA PRO A 25 -4.04 -4.23 -4.78
C PRO A 25 -2.89 -5.08 -5.36
N PRO A 26 -3.14 -5.80 -6.45
CA PRO A 26 -2.19 -6.79 -6.97
C PRO A 26 -0.95 -6.17 -7.62
N THR A 27 -1.00 -4.87 -7.96
CA THR A 27 0.10 -4.16 -8.62
C THR A 27 0.24 -2.74 -8.08
N TYR A 28 1.41 -2.14 -8.25
CA TYR A 28 1.66 -0.74 -7.90
C TYR A 28 0.70 0.21 -8.63
N LYS A 29 0.41 -0.05 -9.90
CA LYS A 29 -0.56 0.74 -10.67
C LYS A 29 -1.97 0.62 -10.09
N ALA A 30 -2.41 -0.59 -9.72
CA ALA A 30 -3.69 -0.79 -9.07
C ALA A 30 -3.76 -0.08 -7.70
N ALA A 31 -2.63 0.05 -7.01
CA ALA A 31 -2.53 0.82 -5.77
C ALA A 31 -2.80 2.31 -5.99
N ILE A 32 -2.20 2.90 -7.04
CA ILE A 32 -2.45 4.30 -7.43
C ILE A 32 -3.92 4.51 -7.80
N GLU A 33 -4.48 3.64 -8.65
CA GLU A 33 -5.87 3.73 -9.07
C GLU A 33 -6.85 3.60 -7.89
N LEU A 34 -6.52 2.72 -6.93
CA LEU A 34 -7.30 2.56 -5.71
C LEU A 34 -7.19 3.80 -4.83
N ALA A 35 -5.99 4.35 -4.61
CA ALA A 35 -5.80 5.59 -3.87
C ALA A 35 -6.60 6.75 -4.47
N ARG A 36 -6.60 6.91 -5.80
CA ARG A 36 -7.42 7.92 -6.52
C ARG A 36 -8.93 7.75 -6.34
N LYS A 37 -9.40 6.50 -6.26
CA LYS A 37 -10.83 6.19 -6.05
C LYS A 37 -11.25 6.41 -4.60
N THR A 38 -10.36 6.13 -3.67
CA THR A 38 -10.60 6.22 -2.23
C THR A 38 -10.50 7.66 -1.72
N TYR A 39 -9.46 8.39 -2.12
CA TYR A 39 -9.18 9.74 -1.64
C TYR A 39 -9.41 10.74 -2.76
N SER A 40 -10.50 11.50 -2.67
CA SER A 40 -10.89 12.47 -3.70
C SER A 40 -9.82 13.52 -4.00
N GLU A 41 -9.01 13.87 -2.99
CA GLU A 41 -7.88 14.79 -3.10
C GLU A 41 -6.78 14.27 -4.03
N LEU A 42 -6.64 12.95 -4.14
CA LEU A 42 -5.64 12.30 -4.97
C LEU A 42 -6.09 12.07 -6.41
N LYS A 43 -7.37 12.30 -6.72
CA LYS A 43 -8.02 11.91 -7.99
C LYS A 43 -7.25 12.37 -9.24
N TYR A 44 -6.64 13.55 -9.19
CA TYR A 44 -5.93 14.18 -10.31
C TYR A 44 -4.41 14.24 -10.12
N ALA A 45 -3.87 13.66 -9.05
CA ALA A 45 -2.43 13.67 -8.81
C ALA A 45 -1.69 12.86 -9.89
N PRO A 46 -0.53 13.32 -10.41
CA PRO A 46 0.31 12.57 -11.34
C PRO A 46 0.76 11.22 -10.76
N GLU A 47 0.90 10.19 -11.59
CA GLU A 47 1.22 8.81 -11.12
C GLU A 47 2.60 8.71 -10.46
N ASP A 48 3.56 9.46 -10.97
CA ASP A 48 4.95 9.56 -10.50
C ASP A 48 5.08 10.23 -9.13
N CYS A 49 4.07 11.00 -8.71
CA CYS A 49 4.03 11.60 -7.39
C CYS A 49 3.65 10.61 -6.29
N PHE A 50 3.01 9.47 -6.60
CA PHE A 50 2.56 8.54 -5.56
C PHE A 50 3.73 7.77 -4.94
N LYS A 51 3.79 7.81 -3.61
CA LYS A 51 4.67 6.98 -2.78
C LYS A 51 3.82 6.13 -1.85
N PHE A 52 4.22 4.88 -1.67
CA PHE A 52 3.58 3.98 -0.73
C PHE A 52 4.61 3.52 0.29
N ARG A 53 4.29 3.68 1.57
CA ARG A 53 5.15 3.25 2.67
C ARG A 53 4.44 2.18 3.49
N ILE A 54 5.22 1.26 4.01
CA ILE A 54 4.74 0.29 5.01
C ILE A 54 5.63 0.38 6.23
N ARG A 55 5.04 0.12 7.39
CA ARG A 55 5.79 -0.01 8.64
C ARG A 55 5.96 -1.48 8.92
N ILE A 56 7.21 -1.93 9.04
CA ILE A 56 7.50 -3.34 9.35
C ILE A 56 8.48 -3.43 10.51
N GLN A 57 8.42 -4.55 11.22
CA GLN A 57 9.49 -4.93 12.14
C GLN A 57 10.49 -5.81 11.39
N ALA A 58 11.67 -5.26 11.09
CA ALA A 58 12.70 -6.03 10.42
C ALA A 58 13.25 -7.14 11.35
N LYS A 59 13.59 -8.29 10.76
CA LYS A 59 14.17 -9.41 11.53
C LYS A 59 15.45 -8.96 12.25
N GLY A 60 15.51 -9.22 13.55
CA GLY A 60 16.64 -8.82 14.40
C GLY A 60 16.58 -7.37 14.89
N ARG A 61 15.50 -6.64 14.60
CA ARG A 61 15.24 -5.29 15.14
C ARG A 61 14.09 -5.29 16.12
N SER A 62 14.28 -4.56 17.23
CA SER A 62 13.21 -4.25 18.18
C SER A 62 12.42 -3.02 17.77
N ASP A 63 12.96 -2.19 16.87
CA ASP A 63 12.31 -1.02 16.31
C ASP A 63 11.51 -1.33 15.05
N TRP A 64 10.41 -0.59 14.88
CA TRP A 64 9.66 -0.54 13.64
C TRP A 64 10.34 0.40 12.66
N ILE A 65 10.54 -0.05 11.43
CA ILE A 65 11.08 0.75 10.34
C ILE A 65 9.99 1.05 9.32
N THR A 66 10.04 2.25 8.73
CA THR A 66 9.18 2.64 7.62
C THR A 66 9.96 2.47 6.33
N LEU A 67 9.42 1.69 5.39
CA LEU A 67 10.03 1.43 4.09
C LEU A 67 9.18 1.99 2.97
N LEU A 68 9.81 2.66 2.02
CA LEU A 68 9.20 3.00 0.74
C LEU A 68 9.16 1.74 -0.13
N VAL A 69 7.97 1.39 -0.63
CA VAL A 69 7.79 0.24 -1.51
C VAL A 69 7.85 0.72 -2.95
N GLY A 70 8.86 0.29 -3.71
CA GLY A 70 8.97 0.60 -5.14
C GLY A 70 8.08 -0.28 -6.02
N PRO A 71 7.77 0.13 -7.26
CA PRO A 71 6.91 -0.64 -8.17
C PRO A 71 7.37 -2.09 -8.41
N HIS A 72 8.69 -2.31 -8.50
CA HIS A 72 9.28 -3.64 -8.73
C HIS A 72 9.20 -4.56 -7.51
N ALA A 73 9.07 -4.02 -6.30
CA ALA A 73 8.98 -4.78 -5.06
C ALA A 73 7.52 -5.01 -4.62
N TRP A 74 6.56 -4.34 -5.26
CA TRP A 74 5.17 -4.28 -4.80
C TRP A 74 4.58 -5.67 -4.56
N THR A 75 4.60 -6.54 -5.56
CA THR A 75 3.94 -7.85 -5.50
C THR A 75 4.50 -8.72 -4.37
N GLU A 76 5.83 -8.75 -4.21
CA GLU A 76 6.49 -9.53 -3.18
C GLU A 76 6.15 -9.00 -1.78
N ILE A 77 6.26 -7.68 -1.60
CA ILE A 77 6.02 -7.02 -0.33
C ILE A 77 4.55 -7.13 0.07
N ILE A 78 3.63 -6.76 -0.83
CA ILE A 78 2.20 -6.83 -0.57
C ILE A 78 1.72 -8.27 -0.44
N GLY A 79 2.39 -9.24 -1.06
CA GLY A 79 2.16 -10.67 -0.82
C GLY A 79 2.57 -11.13 0.58
N GLY A 80 3.67 -10.58 1.12
CA GLY A 80 4.26 -11.00 2.39
C GLY A 80 3.74 -10.30 3.66
N ILE A 81 3.14 -9.11 3.57
CA ILE A 81 2.67 -8.37 4.77
C ILE A 81 1.48 -9.07 5.49
N PRO A 82 1.22 -8.81 6.77
CA PRO A 82 0.00 -9.30 7.43
C PRO A 82 -1.29 -8.73 6.83
N CYS A 83 -2.43 -9.37 7.11
CA CYS A 83 -3.74 -8.74 6.87
C CYS A 83 -3.92 -7.51 7.76
N TYR A 84 -4.66 -6.54 7.26
CA TYR A 84 -4.96 -5.25 7.91
C TYR A 84 -3.75 -4.31 8.11
N GLU A 85 -2.57 -4.71 7.63
CA GLU A 85 -1.36 -3.89 7.67
C GLU A 85 -1.59 -2.52 7.02
N ILE A 86 -0.95 -1.49 7.57
CA ILE A 86 -1.11 -0.12 7.10
C ILE A 86 -0.16 0.15 5.94
N ILE A 87 -0.74 0.61 4.83
CA ILE A 87 -0.04 1.18 3.69
C ILE A 87 -0.31 2.68 3.71
N ASP A 88 0.72 3.43 4.06
CA ASP A 88 0.73 4.88 3.97
C ASP A 88 0.81 5.27 2.49
N VAL A 89 -0.15 6.07 2.06
CA VAL A 89 -0.18 6.71 0.75
C VAL A 89 0.30 8.15 0.94
N ASP A 90 1.24 8.58 0.13
CA ASP A 90 1.75 9.95 0.15
C ASP A 90 1.96 10.46 -1.28
N LEU A 91 1.93 11.79 -1.43
CA LEU A 91 2.41 12.45 -2.64
C LEU A 91 3.80 13.04 -2.37
N GLU A 92 4.73 12.87 -3.31
CA GLU A 92 5.95 13.64 -3.34
C GLU A 92 5.60 15.07 -3.74
N ASN A 93 5.78 16.02 -2.81
CA ASN A 93 5.67 17.43 -3.14
C ASN A 93 6.75 17.74 -4.17
N ALA A 94 6.35 18.10 -5.39
CA ALA A 94 7.23 18.83 -6.29
C ALA A 94 7.63 20.12 -5.55
N SER A 95 8.89 20.15 -5.12
CA SER A 95 9.50 21.33 -4.49
C SER A 95 9.71 22.42 -5.53
#